data_AF-A0A521QX71-F1
#
_entry.id   AF-A0A521QX71-F1
#
_cell.length_a   1.000
_cell.length_b   1.000
_cell.length_c   1.000
_cell.angle_alpha   90.00
_cell.angle_beta   90.00
_cell.angle_gamma   90.00
#
_symmetry.space_group_name_H-M   'P 1'
#
loop_
_entity.id
_entity.type
_entity.pdbx_description
1 polymer ?
#
loop_
_entity_poly.entity_id
_entity_poly.type
_entity_poly.pdbx_seq_one_letter_code
_entity_poly.pdbx_strand_id
1 'polypeptide(L)'
;MITAEDKKKALSNPSSVFRHPADVVDNRDLDTTEKAAILKQWEVDARLLQVASEEGMDKGEPSLFADVKKAQQRLDAPSLKEDGAPTKAGP
;
A
#
# COMPACT_ATOMS: atom_id res chain seq x y z
N MET A 1 3.78 -1.05 -19.91
CA MET A 1 4.05 0.40 -19.91
C MET A 1 2.76 1.08 -19.53
N ILE A 2 2.71 1.63 -18.33
CA ILE A 2 1.55 2.38 -17.82
C ILE A 2 1.52 3.78 -18.47
N THR A 3 0.35 4.27 -18.88
CA THR A 3 0.25 5.60 -19.52
C THR A 3 0.15 6.72 -18.49
N ALA A 4 0.37 7.98 -18.90
CA ALA A 4 0.21 9.13 -18.02
C ALA A 4 -1.22 9.28 -17.45
N GLU A 5 -2.23 8.81 -18.18
CA GLU A 5 -3.62 8.80 -17.69
C GLU A 5 -3.82 7.75 -16.60
N ASP A 6 -3.27 6.55 -16.80
CA ASP A 6 -3.28 5.50 -15.79
C ASP A 6 -2.54 5.92 -14.51
N LYS A 7 -1.41 6.64 -14.63
CA LYS A 7 -0.70 7.22 -13.49
C LYS A 7 -1.60 8.15 -12.67
N LYS A 8 -2.32 9.06 -13.34
CA LYS A 8 -3.29 9.95 -12.66
C LYS A 8 -4.42 9.17 -12.02
N LYS A 9 -4.92 8.14 -12.70
CA LYS A 9 -5.97 7.28 -12.16
C LYS A 9 -5.50 6.54 -10.91
N ALA A 10 -4.26 6.04 -10.91
CA ALA A 10 -3.68 5.34 -9.78
C ALA A 10 -3.52 6.23 -8.54
N LEU A 11 -3.34 7.55 -8.71
CA LEU A 11 -3.29 8.49 -7.58
C LEU A 11 -4.62 8.64 -6.85
N SER A 12 -5.76 8.40 -7.51
CA SER A 12 -7.08 8.43 -6.87
C SER A 12 -7.65 7.05 -6.57
N ASN A 13 -7.46 6.10 -7.48
CA ASN A 13 -7.96 4.73 -7.37
C ASN A 13 -6.89 3.73 -7.85
N PRO A 14 -5.92 3.41 -6.98
CA PRO A 14 -4.80 2.56 -7.33
C PRO A 14 -5.22 1.11 -7.61
N SER A 15 -6.23 0.59 -6.90
CA SER A 15 -6.76 -0.76 -7.07
C SER A 15 -7.45 -0.98 -8.43
N SER A 16 -7.85 0.11 -9.12
CA SER A 16 -8.42 0.03 -10.47
C SER A 16 -7.36 -0.10 -11.58
N VAL A 17 -6.12 0.29 -11.29
CA VAL A 17 -5.00 0.26 -12.26
C VAL A 17 -4.10 -0.94 -11.98
N PHE A 18 -3.79 -1.16 -10.71
CA PHE A 18 -2.89 -2.21 -10.25
C PHE A 18 -3.66 -3.25 -9.46
N ARG A 19 -3.28 -4.52 -9.61
CA ARG A 19 -3.88 -5.61 -8.83
C ARG A 19 -3.25 -5.78 -7.46
N HIS A 20 -1.97 -5.44 -7.32
CA HIS A 20 -1.21 -5.56 -6.09
C HIS A 20 -0.36 -4.31 -5.85
N PRO A 21 -0.21 -3.85 -4.60
CA PRO A 21 0.64 -2.71 -4.28
C PRO A 21 2.12 -3.00 -4.53
N ALA A 22 2.55 -4.27 -4.50
CA ALA A 22 3.89 -4.67 -4.95
C ALA A 22 4.15 -4.30 -6.42
N ASP A 23 3.13 -4.31 -7.28
CA ASP A 23 3.24 -3.94 -8.69
C ASP A 23 3.63 -2.46 -8.84
N VAL A 24 3.08 -1.58 -8.00
CA VAL A 24 3.43 -0.15 -7.96
C VAL A 24 4.92 0.04 -7.65
N VAL A 25 5.47 -0.76 -6.75
CA VAL A 25 6.89 -0.70 -6.36
C VAL A 25 7.78 -1.17 -7.51
N ASP A 26 7.42 -2.27 -8.16
CA ASP A 26 8.18 -2.87 -9.26
C ASP A 26 8.09 -2.04 -10.56
N ASN A 27 7.02 -1.25 -10.72
CA ASN A 27 6.82 -0.41 -11.89
C ASN A 27 7.94 0.62 -12.06
N ARG A 28 8.74 0.47 -13.11
CA ARG A 28 9.85 1.39 -13.43
C ARG A 28 9.40 2.67 -14.12
N ASP A 29 8.17 2.69 -14.63
CA ASP A 29 7.54 3.86 -15.23
C ASP A 29 7.15 4.92 -14.20
N LEU A 30 7.07 4.57 -12.90
CA LEU A 30 6.68 5.48 -11.81
C LEU A 30 7.90 6.02 -11.05
N ASP A 31 7.85 7.29 -10.70
CA ASP A 31 8.83 7.91 -9.80
C ASP A 31 8.55 7.56 -8.33
N THR A 32 9.59 7.60 -7.48
CA THR A 32 9.46 7.33 -6.04
C THR A 32 8.34 8.12 -5.37
N THR A 33 8.18 9.40 -5.75
CA THR A 33 7.11 10.27 -5.26
C THR A 33 5.72 9.80 -5.71
N GLU A 34 5.57 9.40 -6.98
CA GLU A 34 4.31 8.87 -7.51
C GLU A 34 3.95 7.56 -6.80
N LYS A 35 4.91 6.65 -6.65
CA LYS A 35 4.73 5.38 -5.95
C LYS A 35 4.28 5.59 -4.51
N ALA A 36 4.92 6.50 -3.78
CA ALA A 36 4.54 6.82 -2.41
C ALA A 36 3.11 7.40 -2.32
N ALA A 37 2.73 8.29 -3.24
CA ALA A 37 1.39 8.85 -3.29
C ALA A 37 0.31 7.79 -3.60
N ILE A 38 0.57 6.91 -4.57
CA ILE A 38 -0.31 5.81 -4.96
C ILE A 38 -0.50 4.83 -3.78
N LEU A 39 0.60 4.41 -3.13
CA LEU A 39 0.53 3.50 -1.98
C LEU A 39 -0.18 4.11 -0.77
N LYS A 40 -0.01 5.41 -0.53
CA LYS A 40 -0.73 6.12 0.55
C LYS A 40 -2.23 6.13 0.30
N GLN A 41 -2.66 6.41 -0.93
CA GLN A 41 -4.08 6.33 -1.30
C GLN A 41 -4.61 4.89 -1.18
N TRP A 42 -3.80 3.91 -1.57
CA TRP A 42 -4.16 2.49 -1.46
C TRP A 42 -4.36 2.06 -0.01
N GLU A 43 -3.53 2.52 0.91
CA GLU A 43 -3.67 2.19 2.33
C GLU A 43 -5.05 2.61 2.87
N VAL A 44 -5.51 3.80 2.50
CA VAL A 44 -6.83 4.33 2.89
C VAL A 44 -7.94 3.48 2.27
N ASP A 45 -7.84 3.17 0.97
CA ASP A 45 -8.82 2.36 0.24
C ASP A 45 -8.90 0.93 0.80
N ALA A 46 -7.75 0.32 1.08
CA ALA A 46 -7.65 -1.01 1.69
C ALA A 46 -8.26 -1.04 3.10
N ARG A 47 -8.09 0.01 3.90
CA ARG A 47 -8.73 0.13 5.21
C ARG A 47 -10.25 0.28 5.07
N LEU A 48 -10.73 1.07 4.11
CA LEU A 48 -12.16 1.24 3.85
C LEU A 48 -12.81 -0.07 3.35
N LEU A 49 -12.12 -0.78 2.46
CA LEU A 49 -12.54 -2.11 1.98
C LEU A 49 -12.54 -3.13 3.12
N GLN A 50 -11.56 -3.07 4.03
CA GLN A 50 -11.52 -3.95 5.20
C GLN A 50 -12.70 -3.67 6.13
N VAL A 51 -13.04 -2.41 6.40
CA VAL A 51 -14.24 -2.06 7.20
C VAL A 51 -15.52 -2.54 6.52
N ALA A 52 -15.62 -2.42 5.19
CA ALA A 52 -16.75 -2.95 4.42
C ALA A 52 -16.82 -4.49 4.45
N SER A 53 -15.68 -5.16 4.57
CA SER A 53 -15.58 -6.62 4.62
C SER A 53 -15.72 -7.18 6.05
N GLU A 54 -15.42 -6.40 7.08
CA GLU A 54 -15.47 -6.80 8.50
C GLU A 54 -16.90 -6.94 9.06
N GLU A 55 -17.93 -6.48 8.36
CA GLU A 55 -19.33 -6.84 8.68
C GLU A 55 -19.68 -8.30 8.32
N GLY A 56 -18.75 -9.01 7.65
CA GLY A 56 -18.91 -10.41 7.23
C GLY A 56 -17.71 -11.28 7.59
N MET A 57 -17.54 -11.60 8.88
CA MET A 57 -16.72 -12.73 9.38
C MET A 57 -15.25 -12.75 8.89
N ASP A 58 -14.39 -12.04 9.61
CA ASP A 58 -12.93 -12.18 9.52
C ASP A 58 -12.47 -13.62 9.81
N LYS A 59 -11.78 -14.25 8.84
CA LYS A 59 -10.57 -15.04 9.10
C LYS A 59 -9.87 -15.48 7.82
N GLY A 60 -8.76 -14.83 7.51
CA GLY A 60 -7.63 -15.49 6.86
C GLY A 60 -7.27 -15.05 5.45
N GLU A 61 -7.99 -14.13 4.82
CA GLU A 61 -7.52 -13.58 3.54
C GLU A 61 -6.39 -12.57 3.76
N PRO A 62 -5.33 -12.61 2.93
CA PRO A 62 -4.22 -11.67 3.04
C PRO A 62 -4.74 -10.25 2.81
N SER A 63 -4.85 -9.47 3.89
CA SER A 63 -5.32 -8.10 3.82
C SER A 63 -4.41 -7.29 2.90
N LEU A 64 -4.99 -6.65 1.87
CA LEU A 64 -4.26 -5.74 0.98
C LEU A 64 -3.48 -4.69 1.77
N PHE A 65 -3.99 -4.28 2.94
CA PHE A 65 -3.32 -3.38 3.88
C PHE A 65 -1.89 -3.86 4.27
N ALA A 66 -1.71 -5.14 4.56
CA ALA A 66 -0.40 -5.68 4.90
C ALA A 66 0.57 -5.64 3.71
N ASP A 67 0.08 -5.92 2.50
CA ASP A 67 0.88 -5.83 1.27
C ASP A 67 1.24 -4.38 0.94
N VAL A 68 0.30 -3.44 1.14
CA VAL A 68 0.53 -1.99 0.98
C VAL A 68 1.62 -1.51 1.94
N LYS A 69 1.59 -1.91 3.22
CA LYS A 69 2.66 -1.56 4.18
C LYS A 69 4.02 -2.12 3.74
N LYS A 70 4.06 -3.39 3.33
CA LYS A 70 5.30 -4.02 2.86
C LYS A 70 5.86 -3.32 1.61
N ALA A 71 4.97 -2.90 0.70
CA ALA A 71 5.33 -2.11 -0.47
C ALA A 71 5.90 -0.74 -0.11
N GLN A 72 5.29 -0.03 0.85
CA GLN A 72 5.81 1.25 1.35
C GLN A 72 7.20 1.10 1.98
N GLN A 73 7.41 0.06 2.79
CA GLN A 73 8.71 -0.26 3.38
C GLN A 73 9.80 -0.54 2.33
N ARG A 74 9.45 -1.20 1.23
CA ARG A 74 10.39 -1.49 0.13
C ARG A 74 10.81 -0.25 -0.65
N LEU A 75 9.99 0.79 -0.65
CA LEU A 75 10.27 2.04 -1.37
C LEU A 75 11.24 2.96 -0.64
N ASP A 76 11.58 2.66 0.62
CA ASP A 76 12.27 3.61 1.53
C ASP A 76 11.55 4.97 1.60
N ALA A 77 10.27 5.01 1.16
CA ALA A 77 9.42 6.15 1.40
C ALA A 77 9.34 6.32 2.91
N PRO A 78 9.39 7.54 3.45
CA PRO A 78 9.26 7.77 4.88
C PRO A 78 7.86 7.32 5.28
N SER A 79 7.71 6.02 5.55
CA SER A 79 6.66 5.44 6.37
C SER A 79 6.61 6.35 7.57
N LEU A 80 5.50 7.08 7.71
CA LEU A 80 5.22 7.92 8.85
C LEU A 80 5.60 7.10 10.07
N LYS A 81 6.71 7.49 10.70
CA LYS A 81 7.48 6.70 11.65
C LYS A 81 6.55 5.83 12.49
N GLU A 82 6.47 4.54 12.17
CA GLU A 82 6.29 3.57 13.24
C GLU A 82 7.65 3.50 13.88
N ASP A 83 7.83 4.43 14.83
CA ASP A 83 8.92 4.48 15.76
C ASP A 83 9.10 3.05 16.28
N GLY A 84 10.14 2.40 15.77
CA GLY A 84 10.63 1.20 16.39
C GLY A 84 10.93 1.60 17.83
N ALA A 85 10.12 1.12 18.76
CA ALA A 85 10.55 0.94 20.13
C ALA A 85 11.14 -0.48 20.21
N PRO A 86 12.47 -0.65 20.05
CA PRO A 86 13.13 -1.89 20.42
C PRO A 86 13.21 -1.90 21.94
N THR A 87 12.44 -2.74 22.61
CA THR A 87 12.76 -3.31 23.93
C THR A 87 11.69 -4.37 24.18
N LYS A 88 11.99 -5.65 24.27
CA LYS A 88 12.76 -6.24 25.37
C LYS A 88 13.11 -7.67 24.98
N ALA A 89 14.35 -7.90 24.58
CA ALA A 89 14.95 -9.19 24.77
C ALA A 89 15.31 -9.31 26.26
N GLY A 90 14.94 -10.43 26.89
CA GLY A 90 15.55 -10.92 28.11
C GLY A 90 14.57 -11.51 29.13
N PRO A 91 15.03 -12.42 30.01
CA PRO A 91 16.33 -13.09 30.07
C PRO A 91 16.36 -14.47 29.41
#